data_AF-A0AA50U0R2-F1
#
_entry.id   AF-A0AA50U0R2-F1
#
_cell.length_a   1.000
_cell.length_b   1.000
_cell.length_c   1.000
_cell.angle_alpha   90.00
_cell.angle_beta   90.00
_cell.angle_gamma   90.00
#
_symmetry.space_group_name_H-M   'P 1'
#
loop_
_entity.id
_entity.type
_entity.pdbx_description
1 polymer ?
#
loop_
_entity_poly.entity_id
_entity_poly.type
_entity_poly.pdbx_seq_one_letter_code
_entity_poly.pdbx_strand_id
1 'polypeptide(L)'
;KTKFLKYELSNPIGIAAGFDKHGDAVTGLRHLGFSIVEIGSVTPEPQPGNPRPRVFRLPEDNAVINRYGFNSEGHDDVLKKVKNLDK
;
A
#
# COMPACT_ATOMS: atom_id res chain seq x y z
N LYS A 1 -7.52 -11.95 17.63
CA LYS A 1 -6.25 -12.55 17.19
C LYS A 1 -6.51 -13.60 16.12
N THR A 2 -5.69 -13.64 15.07
CA THR A 2 -5.84 -14.53 13.92
C THR A 2 -4.49 -15.11 13.54
N LYS A 3 -4.40 -16.42 13.27
CA LYS A 3 -3.18 -17.02 12.69
C LYS A 3 -3.25 -16.90 11.17
N PHE A 4 -2.22 -16.32 10.56
CA PHE A 4 -2.10 -16.20 9.11
C PHE A 4 -0.68 -16.63 8.70
N LEU A 5 -0.59 -17.71 7.92
CA LEU A 5 0.68 -18.39 7.65
C LEU A 5 1.41 -18.70 8.98
N LYS A 6 2.64 -18.20 9.14
CA LYS A 6 3.44 -18.34 10.37
C LYS A 6 3.27 -17.17 11.37
N TYR A 7 2.43 -16.20 11.08
CA TYR A 7 2.29 -14.97 11.87
C TYR A 7 1.03 -15.00 12.74
N GLU A 8 1.14 -14.43 13.94
CA GLU A 8 0.00 -14.16 14.82
C GLU A 8 -0.39 -12.68 14.70
N LEU A 9 -1.57 -12.44 14.12
CA LEU A 9 -2.12 -11.11 13.91
C LEU A 9 -3.00 -10.71 15.09
N SER A 10 -2.99 -9.42 15.45
CA SER A 10 -3.88 -8.91 16.51
C SER A 10 -5.35 -9.03 16.10
N ASN A 11 -5.64 -8.85 14.81
CA ASN A 11 -6.95 -9.00 14.17
C ASN A 11 -6.80 -9.43 12.68
N PRO A 12 -7.87 -9.87 11.98
CA PRO A 12 -7.77 -10.32 10.59
C PRO A 12 -7.81 -9.18 9.55
N ILE A 13 -7.83 -7.91 9.95
CA ILE A 13 -8.01 -6.76 9.06
C ILE A 13 -6.65 -6.23 8.60
N GLY A 14 -6.51 -6.03 7.29
CA GLY A 14 -5.34 -5.44 6.66
C GLY A 14 -5.73 -4.32 5.70
N ILE A 15 -4.74 -3.52 5.30
CA ILE A 15 -4.88 -2.53 4.24
C ILE A 15 -4.24 -3.05 2.96
N ALA A 16 -5.01 -3.00 1.87
CA ALA A 16 -4.62 -3.56 0.58
C ALA A 16 -3.54 -2.73 -0.13
N ALA A 17 -2.85 -3.38 -1.07
CA ALA A 17 -1.92 -2.72 -1.98
C ALA A 17 -2.58 -1.58 -2.76
N GLY A 18 -1.76 -0.63 -3.19
CA GLY A 18 -2.18 0.54 -3.95
C GLY A 18 -2.53 1.75 -3.10
N PHE A 19 -2.72 1.58 -1.78
CA PHE A 19 -2.90 2.69 -0.84
C PHE A 19 -1.55 3.34 -0.48
N ASP A 20 -0.66 2.58 0.20
CA ASP A 20 0.70 3.02 0.52
C ASP A 20 1.70 2.44 -0.49
N LYS A 21 1.83 3.11 -1.65
CA LYS A 21 2.62 2.60 -2.78
C LYS A 21 4.12 2.53 -2.52
N HIS A 22 4.64 3.35 -1.61
CA HIS A 22 6.09 3.52 -1.44
C HIS A 22 6.55 3.22 0.00
N GLY A 23 5.64 2.81 0.89
CA GLY A 23 5.95 2.55 2.29
C GLY A 23 6.07 3.81 3.14
N ASP A 24 5.38 4.89 2.76
CA ASP A 24 5.45 6.20 3.42
C ASP A 24 4.70 6.24 4.76
N ALA A 25 3.72 5.35 4.96
CA ALA A 25 2.77 5.42 6.08
C ALA A 25 2.63 4.11 6.86
N VAL A 26 3.49 3.12 6.64
CA VAL A 26 3.38 1.77 7.24
C VAL A 26 3.19 1.81 8.75
N THR A 27 4.03 2.55 9.47
CA THR A 27 3.94 2.67 10.94
C THR A 27 2.63 3.31 11.36
N GLY A 28 2.19 4.38 10.72
CA GLY A 28 0.93 5.04 11.03
C GLY A 28 -0.28 4.12 10.81
N LEU A 29 -0.29 3.38 9.71
CA LEU A 29 -1.35 2.41 9.39
C LEU A 29 -1.43 1.27 10.41
N ARG A 30 -0.29 0.79 10.91
CA ARG A 30 -0.25 -0.18 12.02
C ARG A 30 -0.85 0.41 13.30
N HIS A 31 -0.55 1.66 13.63
CA HIS A 31 -1.13 2.35 14.81
C HIS A 31 -2.64 2.59 14.69
N LEU A 32 -3.17 2.72 13.48
CA LEU A 32 -4.62 2.78 13.23
C LEU A 32 -5.33 1.42 13.45
N GLY A 33 -4.58 0.34 13.64
CA GLY A 33 -5.10 -0.98 14.00
C GLY A 33 -5.05 -2.03 12.88
N PHE A 34 -4.52 -1.71 11.70
CA PHE A 34 -4.30 -2.70 10.64
C PHE A 34 -3.21 -3.69 11.05
N SER A 35 -3.52 -4.99 11.00
CA SER A 35 -2.56 -6.05 11.33
C SER A 35 -1.63 -6.40 10.16
N ILE A 36 -2.06 -6.10 8.93
CA ILE A 36 -1.28 -6.29 7.71
C ILE A 36 -1.31 -4.96 6.95
N VAL A 37 -0.14 -4.51 6.51
CA VAL A 37 0.00 -3.39 5.58
C VAL A 37 0.70 -3.90 4.33
N GLU A 38 -0.04 -4.00 3.23
CA GLU A 38 0.51 -4.41 1.95
C GLU A 38 0.93 -3.17 1.15
N ILE A 39 2.23 -2.86 1.12
CA ILE A 39 2.75 -1.73 0.35
C ILE A 39 2.80 -2.05 -1.14
N GLY A 40 2.89 -1.00 -1.97
CA GLY A 40 3.09 -1.13 -3.41
C GLY A 40 1.83 -0.86 -4.25
N SER A 41 1.75 -1.31 -5.49
CA SER A 41 2.78 -2.09 -6.21
C SER A 41 4.05 -1.28 -6.47
N VAL A 42 5.20 -1.89 -6.16
CA VAL A 42 6.53 -1.33 -6.40
C VAL A 42 7.06 -1.93 -7.71
N THR A 43 7.57 -1.10 -8.62
CA THR A 43 8.24 -1.57 -9.84
C THR A 43 9.75 -1.60 -9.65
N PRO A 44 10.52 -2.38 -10.46
CA PRO A 44 11.97 -2.34 -10.40
C PRO A 44 12.51 -0.92 -10.63
N GLU A 45 12.15 -0.33 -11.77
CA GLU A 45 12.48 1.05 -12.13
C GLU A 45 11.34 2.01 -11.78
N PRO A 46 11.64 3.30 -11.49
CA PRO A 46 10.62 4.32 -11.28
C PRO A 46 9.78 4.54 -12.53
N GLN A 47 8.48 4.77 -12.34
CA GLN A 47 7.60 5.21 -13.43
C GLN A 47 6.44 6.08 -12.92
N PRO A 48 6.03 7.09 -13.72
CA PRO A 48 5.01 8.05 -13.29
C PRO A 48 3.58 7.48 -13.28
N GLY A 49 3.36 6.35 -13.97
CA GLY A 49 2.05 5.80 -14.30
C GLY A 49 1.29 6.60 -15.35
N ASN A 50 0.00 6.33 -15.51
CA ASN A 50 -0.85 6.95 -16.55
C ASN A 50 -1.09 8.46 -16.30
N PRO A 51 -1.32 9.29 -17.33
CA PRO A 51 -1.68 10.70 -17.14
C PRO A 51 -2.92 10.90 -16.26
N ARG A 52 -3.00 12.05 -15.56
CA ARG A 52 -4.18 12.43 -14.76
C ARG A 52 -5.26 13.05 -15.68
N PRO A 53 -6.56 12.93 -15.35
CA PRO A 53 -7.16 12.26 -14.18
C PRO A 53 -7.20 10.73 -14.32
N ARG A 54 -6.94 10.03 -13.21
CA ARG A 54 -6.74 8.56 -13.19
C ARG A 54 -7.36 7.83 -11.98
N VAL A 55 -8.13 8.54 -11.16
CA VAL A 55 -8.94 8.00 -10.06
C VAL A 55 -10.26 8.76 -10.00
N PHE A 56 -11.35 8.03 -9.86
CA PHE A 56 -12.72 8.54 -9.93
C PHE A 56 -13.51 7.89 -8.81
N ARG A 57 -14.16 8.69 -7.96
CA ARG A 57 -15.10 8.19 -6.94
C ARG A 57 -16.49 8.15 -7.54
N LEU A 58 -17.25 7.11 -7.22
CA LEU A 58 -18.66 6.93 -7.54
C LEU A 58 -19.40 6.78 -6.21
N PRO A 59 -19.74 7.90 -5.53
CA PRO A 59 -20.34 7.87 -4.19
C PRO A 59 -21.65 7.09 -4.14
N GLU A 60 -22.48 7.19 -5.18
CA GLU A 60 -23.78 6.54 -5.29
C GLU A 60 -23.65 5.01 -5.25
N ASP A 61 -22.55 4.49 -5.81
CA ASP A 61 -22.25 3.05 -5.85
C ASP A 61 -21.34 2.58 -4.71
N ASN A 62 -20.91 3.49 -3.82
CA ASN A 62 -19.82 3.25 -2.86
C ASN A 62 -18.56 2.68 -3.53
N ALA A 63 -18.21 3.16 -4.72
CA ALA A 63 -17.18 2.58 -5.57
C ALA A 63 -16.08 3.57 -5.97
N VAL A 64 -14.97 3.01 -6.47
CA VAL A 64 -13.85 3.75 -7.04
C VAL A 64 -13.38 3.07 -8.31
N ILE A 65 -13.24 3.84 -9.39
CA ILE A 65 -12.56 3.41 -10.62
C ILE A 65 -11.18 4.06 -10.65
N ASN A 66 -10.13 3.27 -10.91
CA ASN A 66 -8.79 3.80 -11.09
C ASN A 66 -8.08 3.17 -12.29
N ARG A 67 -7.14 3.93 -12.83
CA ARG A 67 -6.25 3.50 -13.92
C ARG A 67 -4.87 4.09 -13.67
N TYR A 68 -4.31 3.84 -12.49
CA TYR A 68 -3.02 4.43 -12.09
C TYR A 68 -1.87 4.04 -12.99
N GLY A 69 -1.84 2.79 -13.48
CA GLY A 69 -0.73 2.27 -14.30
C GLY A 69 0.57 2.13 -13.51
N PHE A 70 0.52 1.53 -12.31
CA PHE A 70 1.69 1.26 -11.46
C PHE A 70 2.66 2.43 -11.26
N ASN A 71 2.13 3.62 -10.93
CA ASN A 71 2.97 4.73 -10.49
C ASN A 71 3.80 4.33 -9.25
N SER A 72 5.12 4.39 -9.35
CA SER A 72 6.07 3.92 -8.34
C SER A 72 7.38 4.70 -8.43
N GLU A 73 8.03 4.90 -7.29
CA GLU A 73 9.37 5.49 -7.17
C GLU A 73 10.52 4.50 -7.45
N GLY A 74 10.21 3.23 -7.79
CA GLY A 74 11.22 2.20 -8.04
C GLY A 74 11.67 1.48 -6.78
N HIS A 75 12.29 0.31 -6.92
CA HIS A 75 12.57 -0.56 -5.78
C HIS A 75 13.66 -0.03 -4.86
N ASP A 76 14.59 0.77 -5.38
CA ASP A 76 15.74 1.26 -4.64
C ASP A 76 15.31 2.30 -3.63
N ASP A 77 14.42 3.21 -4.03
CA ASP A 77 13.89 4.25 -3.17
C ASP A 77 12.90 3.69 -2.15
N VAL A 78 12.02 2.76 -2.56
CA VAL A 78 11.12 2.10 -1.62
C VAL A 78 11.89 1.27 -0.59
N LEU A 79 12.94 0.54 -1.01
CA LEU A 79 13.77 -0.23 -0.09
C LEU A 79 14.39 0.66 1.00
N LYS A 80 14.90 1.85 0.64
CA LYS A 80 15.46 2.80 1.62
C LYS A 80 14.45 3.19 2.69
N LYS A 81 13.17 3.38 2.32
CA LYS A 81 12.08 3.72 3.23
C LYS A 81 11.73 2.56 4.16
N VAL A 82 11.61 1.34 3.62
CA VAL A 82 11.09 0.20 4.40
C VAL A 82 12.14 -0.57 5.20
N LYS A 83 13.43 -0.46 4.83
CA LYS A 83 14.53 -1.25 5.43
C LYS A 83 14.65 -1.12 6.95
N ASN A 84 14.17 -0.03 7.54
CA ASN A 84 14.27 0.22 8.98
C ASN A 84 12.91 0.26 9.71
N LEU A 85 11.81 -0.18 9.08
CA LEU A 85 10.48 -0.11 9.71
C LEU A 85 10.30 -1.03 10.93
N ASP A 86 11.14 -2.06 11.06
CA ASP A 86 11.12 -3.02 12.17
C ASP A 86 12.31 -2.85 13.14
N LYS A 87 12.95 -1.68 13.15
CA LYS A 87 13.84 -1.25 14.24
C LYS A 87 13.09 -0.36 15.21
#